data_AF-A0AAD1WC23-F1
#
_entry.id   AF-A0AAD1WC23-F1
#
_cell.length_a   1.000
_cell.length_b   1.000
_cell.length_c   1.000
_cell.angle_alpha   90.00
_cell.angle_beta   90.00
_cell.angle_gamma   90.00
#
_symmetry.space_group_name_H-M   'P 1'
#
loop_
_entity.id
_entity.type
_entity.pdbx_description
1 polymer ?
#
loop_
_entity_poly.entity_id
_entity_poly.type
_entity_poly.pdbx_seq_one_letter_code
_entity_poly.pdbx_strand_id
1 'polypeptide(L)'
;MKPEYVDQSKPRDVMICCSSYKMKEQVIKASRLTKMKDPHSDIRIFPDISYHTRIKRKSFANYTKILHQKNIRYAWRYPCKIIVTYEARTYSFSDVTEFSIGHLGDEDKGRRREAE
;
A
#
# COMPACT_ATOMS: atom_id res chain seq x y z
N MET A 1 5.17 -15.00 29.93
CA MET A 1 4.94 -16.08 28.95
C MET A 1 4.20 -15.55 27.71
N LYS A 2 4.41 -16.14 26.52
CA LYS A 2 3.57 -15.89 25.32
C LYS A 2 2.26 -16.65 25.47
N PRO A 3 1.11 -16.10 25.03
CA PRO A 3 -0.14 -16.84 25.03
C PRO A 3 -0.04 -18.06 24.11
N GLU A 4 -0.74 -19.14 24.46
CA GLU A 4 -0.59 -20.47 23.86
C GLU A 4 -0.91 -20.52 22.36
N TYR A 5 -1.86 -19.68 21.92
CA TYR A 5 -2.22 -19.51 20.50
C TYR A 5 -1.11 -18.92 19.62
N VAL A 6 -0.11 -18.26 20.21
CA VAL A 6 0.96 -17.58 19.46
C VAL A 6 2.11 -18.55 19.22
N ASP A 7 2.56 -18.62 17.97
CA ASP A 7 3.73 -19.39 17.55
C ASP A 7 4.95 -19.05 18.43
N GLN A 8 5.38 -20.03 19.23
CA GLN A 8 6.46 -19.87 20.20
C GLN A 8 7.82 -19.76 19.51
N SER A 9 7.96 -20.30 18.30
CA SER A 9 9.21 -20.36 17.55
C SER A 9 9.66 -19.00 17.01
N LYS A 10 8.72 -18.09 16.74
CA LYS A 10 9.01 -16.76 16.19
C LYS A 10 9.19 -15.72 17.31
N PRO A 11 10.09 -14.74 17.16
CA PRO A 11 10.17 -13.62 18.11
C PRO A 11 8.85 -12.84 18.15
N ARG A 12 8.58 -12.15 19.27
CA ARG A 12 7.43 -11.23 19.32
C ARG A 12 7.72 -9.96 18.51
N ASP A 13 6.67 -9.36 17.98
CA ASP A 13 6.72 -8.02 17.43
C ASP A 13 7.09 -7.00 18.52
N VAL A 14 7.89 -6.00 18.14
CA VAL A 14 8.28 -4.88 19.00
C VAL A 14 7.49 -3.65 18.58
N MET A 15 6.76 -3.06 19.53
CA MET A 15 6.02 -1.82 19.32
C MET A 15 6.90 -0.62 19.65
N ILE A 16 6.98 0.33 18.72
CA ILE A 16 7.78 1.55 18.89
C ILE A 16 6.85 2.77 18.78
N CYS A 17 6.75 3.53 19.86
CA CYS A 17 6.05 4.81 19.87
C CYS A 17 7.03 5.94 19.52
N CYS A 18 6.86 6.54 18.35
CA CYS A 18 7.63 7.71 17.95
C CYS A 18 7.08 8.98 18.60
N SER A 19 7.95 9.87 19.07
CA SER A 19 7.55 11.16 19.68
C SER A 19 6.81 12.09 18.71
N SER A 20 7.00 11.92 17.40
CA SER A 20 6.29 12.72 16.39
C SER A 20 5.80 11.86 15.22
N TYR A 21 4.68 12.28 14.63
CA TYR A 21 4.12 11.66 13.43
C TYR A 21 5.10 11.73 12.24
N LYS A 22 5.82 12.85 12.09
CA LYS A 22 6.80 13.05 11.02
C LYS A 22 7.94 12.03 11.09
N MET A 23 8.47 11.78 12.30
CA MET A 23 9.53 10.78 12.51
C MET A 23 9.04 9.38 12.13
N LYS A 24 7.83 9.01 12.58
CA LYS A 24 7.21 7.73 12.21
C LYS A 24 7.13 7.56 10.68
N GLU A 25 6.64 8.57 9.96
CA GLU A 25 6.54 8.50 8.49
C GLU A 25 7.91 8.45 7.80
N GLN A 26 8.93 9.13 8.32
CA GLN A 26 10.30 9.06 7.81
C GLN A 26 10.89 7.66 7.97
N VAL A 27 10.74 7.05 9.15
CA VAL A 27 11.22 5.67 9.42
C VAL A 27 10.53 4.67 8.49
N ILE A 28 9.21 4.76 8.33
CA ILE A 28 8.44 3.85 7.44
C ILE A 28 8.82 4.04 5.97
N LYS A 29 9.12 5.27 5.53
CA LYS A 29 9.63 5.52 4.17
C LYS A 29 11.02 4.93 3.99
N ALA A 30 11.92 5.17 4.94
CA ALA A 30 13.29 4.67 4.89
C ALA A 30 13.33 3.13 4.87
N SER A 31 12.47 2.46 5.65
CA SER A 31 12.41 0.99 5.71
C SER A 31 11.91 0.34 4.43
N ARG A 32 11.15 1.06 3.59
CA ARG A 32 10.69 0.57 2.28
C ARG A 32 11.73 0.76 1.19
N LEU A 33 12.55 1.81 1.30
CA LEU A 33 13.58 2.15 0.32
C LEU A 33 14.88 1.39 0.57
N THR A 34 15.19 1.11 1.82
CA THR A 34 16.48 0.56 2.25
C THR A 34 16.25 -0.74 2.98
N LYS A 35 16.98 -1.79 2.58
CA LYS A 35 17.06 -3.02 3.36
C LYS A 35 18.02 -2.83 4.53
N MET A 36 17.70 -3.41 5.68
CA MET A 36 18.65 -3.46 6.79
C MET A 36 19.86 -4.31 6.39
N LYS A 37 21.04 -3.91 6.86
CA LYS A 37 22.27 -4.69 6.69
C LYS A 37 22.28 -5.87 7.66
N ASP A 38 23.04 -6.91 7.32
CA ASP A 38 23.26 -8.02 8.25
C ASP A 38 23.86 -7.53 9.57
N PRO A 39 23.42 -8.09 10.72
CA PRO A 39 22.58 -9.29 10.89
C PRO A 39 21.06 -9.01 10.91
N HIS A 40 20.61 -7.82 10.53
CA HIS A 40 19.21 -7.38 10.70
C HIS A 40 18.37 -7.45 9.42
N SER A 41 18.85 -8.12 8.39
CA SER A 41 18.21 -8.18 7.06
C SER A 41 16.80 -8.77 7.07
N ASP A 42 16.49 -9.63 8.05
CA ASP A 42 15.17 -10.25 8.22
C ASP A 42 14.14 -9.37 8.94
N ILE A 43 14.56 -8.25 9.53
CA ILE A 43 13.67 -7.35 10.26
C ILE A 43 12.80 -6.58 9.28
N ARG A 44 11.49 -6.63 9.52
CA ARG A 44 10.49 -5.88 8.74
C ARG A 44 9.77 -4.87 9.63
N ILE A 45 9.67 -3.64 9.14
CA ILE A 45 8.99 -2.56 9.85
C ILE A 45 7.64 -2.29 9.16
N PHE A 46 6.56 -2.36 9.95
CA PHE A 46 5.21 -2.07 9.50
C PHE A 46 4.60 -0.93 10.33
N PRO A 47 3.72 -0.10 9.74
CA PRO A 47 2.97 0.86 10.52
C PRO A 47 1.93 0.12 11.37
N ASP A 48 1.76 0.56 12.61
CA ASP A 48 0.63 0.13 13.42
C ASP A 48 -0.67 0.68 12.83
N ILE A 49 -1.60 -0.22 12.54
CA ILE A 49 -2.90 0.10 11.96
C ILE A 49 -3.98 -0.68 12.71
N SER A 50 -5.10 0.00 13.00
CA SER A 50 -6.22 -0.65 13.67
C SER A 50 -6.77 -1.81 12.83
N TYR A 51 -7.41 -2.76 13.51
CA TYR A 51 -8.05 -3.91 12.87
C TYR A 51 -9.04 -3.48 11.77
N HIS A 52 -9.88 -2.48 12.03
CA HIS A 52 -10.83 -1.95 11.06
C HIS A 52 -10.14 -1.32 9.84
N THR A 53 -9.07 -0.55 10.06
CA THR A 53 -8.25 0.02 8.97
C THR A 53 -7.64 -1.10 8.13
N ARG A 54 -7.17 -2.19 8.75
CA ARG A 54 -6.61 -3.35 8.05
C ARG A 54 -7.66 -4.07 7.19
N ILE A 55 -8.88 -4.28 7.70
CA ILE A 55 -9.98 -4.87 6.92
C ILE A 55 -10.30 -3.99 5.71
N LYS A 56 -10.47 -2.68 5.92
CA LYS A 56 -10.75 -1.74 4.83
C LYS A 56 -9.64 -1.72 3.79
N ARG A 57 -8.36 -1.85 4.15
CA ARG A 57 -7.30 -1.98 3.15
C ARG A 57 -7.36 -3.28 2.37
N LYS A 58 -7.77 -4.39 3.01
CA LYS A 58 -7.96 -5.67 2.34
C LYS A 58 -9.08 -5.63 1.29
N SER A 59 -10.11 -4.82 1.46
CA SER A 59 -11.17 -4.71 0.43
C SER A 59 -10.66 -4.13 -0.90
N PHE A 60 -9.56 -3.36 -0.89
CA PHE A 60 -8.88 -2.89 -2.10
C PHE A 60 -7.83 -3.88 -2.65
N ALA A 61 -7.70 -5.09 -2.10
CA ALA A 61 -6.63 -6.04 -2.50
C ALA A 61 -6.70 -6.39 -4.00
N ASN A 62 -7.90 -6.61 -4.53
CA ASN A 62 -8.09 -6.93 -5.95
C ASN A 62 -7.65 -5.76 -6.85
N TYR A 63 -8.00 -4.53 -6.47
CA TYR A 63 -7.66 -3.32 -7.23
C TYR A 63 -6.17 -3.01 -7.18
N THR A 64 -5.55 -3.11 -6.00
CA THR A 64 -4.10 -2.93 -5.86
C THR A 64 -3.30 -3.97 -6.64
N LYS A 65 -3.80 -5.21 -6.75
CA LYS A 65 -3.24 -6.24 -7.63
C LYS A 65 -3.29 -5.83 -9.10
N ILE A 66 -4.43 -5.30 -9.56
CA ILE A 66 -4.57 -4.82 -10.95
C ILE A 66 -3.67 -3.61 -11.21
N LEU A 67 -3.62 -2.64 -10.31
CA LEU A 67 -2.72 -1.47 -10.42
C LEU A 67 -1.26 -1.90 -10.53
N HIS A 68 -0.86 -2.87 -9.70
CA HIS A 68 0.49 -3.44 -9.77
C HIS A 68 0.76 -4.16 -11.10
N GLN A 69 -0.19 -4.96 -11.60
CA GLN A 69 -0.07 -5.65 -12.89
C GLN A 69 0.03 -4.66 -14.06
N LYS A 70 -0.68 -3.53 -13.99
CA LYS A 70 -0.63 -2.45 -14.99
C LYS A 70 0.53 -1.48 -14.79
N ASN A 71 1.41 -1.73 -13.82
CA ASN A 71 2.52 -0.84 -13.43
C ASN A 71 2.08 0.61 -13.12
N ILE A 72 0.85 0.78 -12.63
CA ILE A 72 0.30 2.08 -12.22
C ILE A 72 0.77 2.38 -10.80
N ARG A 73 1.36 3.56 -10.60
CA ARG A 73 1.85 3.98 -9.29
C ARG A 73 0.68 4.29 -8.36
N TYR A 74 0.72 3.72 -7.17
CA TYR A 74 -0.24 4.04 -6.12
C TYR A 74 0.43 4.14 -4.75
N ALA A 75 -0.20 4.89 -3.84
CA ALA A 75 0.26 5.09 -2.48
C ALA A 75 -0.89 5.03 -1.48
N TRP A 76 -0.67 4.31 -0.38
CA TRP A 76 -1.58 4.33 0.76
C TRP A 76 -1.38 5.59 1.60
N ARG A 77 -2.47 6.31 1.85
CA ARG A 77 -2.57 7.39 2.84
C ARG A 77 -3.42 6.95 4.02
N TYR A 78 -3.06 7.48 5.18
CA TYR A 78 -3.80 7.23 6.40
C TYR A 78 -5.21 7.85 6.32
N PRO A 79 -6.24 7.20 6.89
CA PRO A 79 -6.23 5.82 7.40
C PRO A 79 -6.37 4.78 6.27
N CYS A 80 -7.34 4.98 5.38
CA CYS A 80 -7.69 4.08 4.26
C CYS A 80 -7.98 4.89 2.99
N LYS A 81 -7.02 5.69 2.53
CA LYS A 81 -7.12 6.37 1.25
C LYS A 81 -6.06 5.81 0.30
N ILE A 82 -6.44 5.49 -0.92
CA ILE A 82 -5.49 5.11 -1.97
C ILE A 82 -5.36 6.28 -2.95
N ILE A 83 -4.14 6.72 -3.15
CA ILE A 83 -3.80 7.71 -4.17
C ILE A 83 -3.23 6.96 -5.37
N VAL A 84 -3.78 7.18 -6.55
CA VAL A 84 -3.35 6.56 -7.81
C VAL A 84 -2.89 7.67 -8.75
N THR A 85 -1.72 7.51 -9.37
CA THR A 85 -1.20 8.45 -10.35
C THR A 85 -1.20 7.78 -11.72
N TYR A 86 -1.96 8.36 -12.66
CA TYR A 86 -2.13 7.87 -14.02
C TYR A 86 -2.19 9.06 -14.98
N GLU A 87 -1.44 9.02 -16.08
CA GLU A 87 -1.39 10.10 -17.10
C GLU A 87 -1.21 11.51 -16.50
N ALA A 88 -0.27 11.64 -15.56
CA ALA A 88 0.01 12.87 -14.80
C ALA A 88 -1.15 13.41 -13.93
N ARG A 89 -2.29 12.72 -13.87
CA ARG A 89 -3.41 13.01 -12.98
C ARG A 89 -3.34 12.13 -11.73
N THR A 90 -3.73 12.72 -10.61
CA THR A 90 -3.75 12.05 -9.31
C THR A 90 -5.17 11.90 -8.82
N TYR A 91 -5.58 10.66 -8.59
CA TYR A 91 -6.91 10.30 -8.11
C TYR A 91 -6.82 9.81 -6.67
N SER A 92 -7.79 10.14 -5.83
CA SER A 92 -7.86 9.66 -4.46
C SER A 92 -9.18 8.95 -4.21
N PHE A 93 -9.10 7.73 -3.68
CA PHE A 93 -10.27 6.93 -3.37
C PHE A 93 -10.28 6.58 -1.89
N SER A 94 -11.43 6.73 -1.24
CA SER A 94 -11.65 6.33 0.15
C SER A 94 -12.51 5.08 0.26
N ASP A 95 -13.33 4.81 -0.75
CA ASP A 95 -14.17 3.63 -0.84
C ASP A 95 -13.82 2.79 -2.08
N VAL A 96 -14.12 1.51 -2.01
CA VAL A 96 -13.93 0.56 -3.09
C VAL A 96 -14.97 0.79 -4.20
N THR A 97 -16.17 1.20 -3.83
CA THR A 97 -17.28 1.50 -4.77
C THR A 97 -16.95 2.65 -5.71
N GLU A 98 -16.18 3.63 -5.25
CA GLU A 98 -15.69 4.77 -6.04
C GLU A 98 -14.62 4.34 -7.06
N PHE A 99 -14.02 3.17 -6.89
CA PHE A 99 -12.90 2.72 -7.70
C PHE A 99 -13.36 2.08 -9.01
N SER A 100 -13.44 2.89 -10.07
CA SER A 100 -13.70 2.41 -11.44
C SER A 100 -12.42 2.44 -12.28
N ILE A 101 -11.92 1.26 -12.66
CA ILE A 101 -10.74 1.13 -13.54
C ILE A 101 -11.01 1.67 -14.94
N GLY A 102 -12.27 1.72 -15.38
CA GLY A 102 -12.66 2.24 -16.71
C GLY A 102 -12.23 3.69 -16.92
N HIS A 103 -12.24 4.53 -15.88
CA HIS A 103 -11.77 5.91 -15.97
C HIS A 103 -10.23 6.05 -16.12
N LEU A 104 -9.48 4.96 -15.92
CA LEU A 104 -8.03 4.91 -16.11
C LEU A 104 -7.62 4.30 -17.47
N GLY A 105 -8.52 4.26 -18.47
CA GLY A 105 -8.14 3.70 -19.78
C GLY A 105 -9.14 3.69 -20.92
N ASP A 106 -10.17 4.54 -20.93
CA ASP A 106 -11.18 4.55 -22.00
C ASP A 106 -10.93 5.54 -23.17
N GLU A 107 -9.68 5.94 -23.45
CA GLU A 107 -9.38 6.77 -24.65
C GLU A 107 -8.62 6.08 -25.79
N ASP A 108 -8.20 4.80 -25.67
CA ASP A 108 -7.35 4.18 -26.70
C ASP A 108 -8.03 3.02 -27.49
N LYS A 109 -9.32 3.19 -27.82
CA LYS A 109 -10.02 2.35 -28.83
C LYS A 109 -10.47 3.11 -30.08
N GLY A 110 -9.95 4.32 -30.30
CA GLY A 110 -10.38 5.20 -31.39
C GLY A 110 -9.43 5.39 -32.57
N ARG A 111 -8.19 4.87 -32.55
CA ARG A 111 -7.18 5.24 -33.57
C ARG A 111 -6.48 4.07 -34.25
N ARG A 112 -7.27 3.16 -34.83
CA ARG A 112 -6.86 2.29 -35.94
C ARG A 112 -8.03 2.13 -36.92
N ARG A 113 -8.31 3.19 -37.67
CA ARG A 113 -8.91 3.10 -39.01
C ARG A 113 -8.17 4.09 -39.91
N GLU A 114 -7.77 3.56 -41.05
CA GLU A 114 -7.41 4.25 -42.30
C GLU A 114 -6.03 4.93 -42.36
N ALA A 115 -5.08 4.20 -42.95
CA ALA A 115 -4.18 4.71 -43.98
C ALA A 115 -3.89 3.54 -44.94
N GLU A 116 -4.06 3.83 -46.23
CA GLU A 116 -3.95 2.99 -47.44
C GLU A 116 -2.77 2.00 -47.48
#